data_AF-A0A9D2I0X7-F1
#
_entry.id   AF-A0A9D2I0X7-F1
#
_cell.length_a   1.000
_cell.length_b   1.000
_cell.length_c   1.000
_cell.angle_alpha   90.00
_cell.angle_beta   90.00
_cell.angle_gamma   90.00
#
_symmetry.space_group_name_H-M   'P 1'
#
loop_
_entity.id
_entity.type
_entity.pdbx_description
1 polymer ?
#
loop_
_entity_poly.entity_id
_entity_poly.type
_entity_poly.pdbx_seq_one_letter_code
_entity_poly.pdbx_strand_id
1 'polypeptide(L)'
;MASRHILDGFWDRRNVNGVNNNFVFLFSQISELLTNVNGISNDLATKVQTYDNNFKYLFESVEKTLQISSDAEQAIQQAQAANAENKSVQKQIDQLIIDEGQSDAEVTQARVDINGVASDTLKARIDKVQTGVIDASQKSALYDKLYGTLTNLKVPSDLNIAVPFTVQSALNGDVQVNYDVGVNKNAVTKRYYVDVKTGSNSNAGTESAPFQSINRALRYADADEIVVQEGAYGWAHGFSGYSQTKPFNLIGKGKVLIGAHRDGVVWTQNSTYTNVYQTNQTNVTEVVDYNNVNDIKFLTKRNSVQEASDNAGSYYIDSSNNIYVRTHDDRVPDDQILPNMFSDAVKITDNPKVYFENIRFTNSVKLTVTKSGNKFYAKDCYFSIGSGGNALSIEGYDYNVLQSCVAKHATMDGFNYHIKNGILPKVIEIDCIGFDNGRNGADQNNGSTMHDGGQIIRIGGEYHNNGGPNVIDVNEGTVSVNIGVHSHGSRATKGTISNASFKNGNLGLSKMYLINCVSNGSDYSVVTATSQNSVTTIENSLLLEPQGEA
;
A
#
# COMPACT_ATOMS: atom_id res chain seq x y z
N MET A 1 55.15 -19.98 -6.79
CA MET A 1 55.92 -20.86 -7.69
C MET A 1 56.52 -21.98 -6.86
N ALA A 2 55.87 -23.14 -6.79
CA ALA A 2 56.44 -24.32 -6.15
C ALA A 2 57.60 -24.83 -7.02
N SER A 3 58.81 -24.87 -6.48
CA SER A 3 60.01 -25.34 -7.16
C SER A 3 59.85 -26.81 -7.55
N ARG A 4 59.64 -27.09 -8.84
CA ARG A 4 59.73 -28.44 -9.39
C ARG A 4 61.12 -28.99 -9.09
N HIS A 5 61.21 -29.99 -8.22
CA HIS A 5 62.44 -30.75 -8.06
C HIS A 5 62.60 -31.66 -9.27
N ILE A 6 63.37 -31.19 -10.26
CA ILE A 6 63.93 -32.04 -11.30
C ILE A 6 64.88 -32.99 -10.59
N LEU A 7 64.68 -34.30 -10.76
CA LEU A 7 65.58 -35.32 -10.24
C LEU A 7 66.95 -35.17 -10.91
N ASP A 8 67.84 -34.40 -10.30
CA ASP A 8 69.27 -34.42 -10.65
C ASP A 8 69.96 -35.60 -9.93
N GLY A 9 71.16 -35.94 -10.40
CA GLY A 9 71.86 -37.18 -10.09
C GLY A 9 72.30 -37.40 -8.62
N PHE A 10 71.90 -36.55 -7.69
CA PHE A 10 72.20 -36.67 -6.25
C PHE A 10 70.93 -37.02 -5.45
N TRP A 11 70.38 -38.20 -5.73
CA TRP A 11 69.28 -38.76 -4.96
C TRP A 11 69.77 -39.18 -3.56
N ASP A 12 69.38 -38.46 -2.50
CA ASP A 12 69.53 -38.92 -1.11
C ASP A 12 68.59 -40.11 -0.87
N ARG A 13 69.11 -41.30 -1.21
CA ARG A 13 68.43 -42.59 -1.04
C ARG A 13 68.00 -42.88 0.41
N ARG A 14 68.62 -42.25 1.41
CA ARG A 14 68.31 -42.55 2.82
C ARG A 14 67.05 -41.85 3.29
N ASN A 15 66.77 -40.65 2.78
CA ASN A 15 65.64 -39.85 3.25
C ASN A 15 64.51 -39.69 2.22
N VAL A 16 64.73 -40.03 0.94
CA VAL A 16 63.69 -40.07 -0.12
C VAL A 16 62.96 -38.72 -0.31
N ASN A 17 63.52 -37.62 0.23
CA ASN A 17 62.84 -36.33 0.38
C ASN A 17 62.38 -35.70 -0.94
N GLY A 18 63.16 -35.83 -2.03
CA GLY A 18 62.77 -35.31 -3.35
C GLY A 18 61.56 -36.04 -3.95
N VAL A 19 61.44 -37.34 -3.71
CA VAL A 19 60.31 -38.15 -4.19
C VAL A 19 59.08 -37.92 -3.32
N ASN A 20 59.24 -37.85 -2.00
CA ASN A 20 58.14 -37.55 -1.06
C ASN A 20 57.53 -36.17 -1.32
N ASN A 21 58.35 -35.14 -1.56
CA ASN A 21 57.85 -33.79 -1.86
C ASN A 21 57.09 -33.72 -3.19
N ASN A 22 57.56 -34.45 -4.21
CA ASN A 22 56.85 -34.56 -5.49
C ASN A 22 55.50 -35.29 -5.32
N PHE A 23 55.43 -36.32 -4.47
CA PHE A 23 54.17 -36.97 -4.13
C PHE A 23 53.23 -36.06 -3.34
N VAL A 24 53.72 -35.32 -2.33
CA VAL A 24 52.91 -34.35 -1.59
C VAL A 24 52.34 -33.29 -2.53
N PHE A 25 53.16 -32.76 -3.43
CA PHE A 25 52.70 -31.80 -4.44
C PHE A 25 51.63 -32.43 -5.35
N LEU A 26 51.87 -33.62 -5.89
CA LEU A 26 50.91 -34.32 -6.73
C LEU A 26 49.57 -34.57 -6.01
N PHE A 27 49.61 -35.07 -4.76
CA PHE A 27 48.42 -35.32 -3.96
C PHE A 27 47.69 -34.03 -3.55
N SER A 28 48.41 -32.92 -3.35
CA SER A 28 47.78 -31.62 -3.11
C SER A 28 46.99 -31.12 -4.33
N GLN A 29 47.56 -31.26 -5.54
CA GLN A 29 46.90 -30.90 -6.79
C GLN A 29 45.70 -31.82 -7.09
N ILE A 30 45.81 -33.12 -6.80
CA ILE A 30 44.69 -34.06 -6.89
C ILE A 30 43.58 -33.69 -5.91
N SER A 31 43.92 -33.31 -4.67
CA SER A 31 42.94 -32.89 -3.66
C SER A 31 42.22 -31.61 -4.07
N GLU A 32 42.95 -30.61 -4.59
CA GLU A 32 42.40 -29.37 -5.12
C GLU A 32 41.47 -29.64 -6.33
N LEU A 33 41.89 -30.51 -7.25
CA LEU A 33 41.06 -30.93 -8.37
C LEU A 33 39.78 -31.62 -7.90
N LEU A 34 39.86 -32.51 -6.91
CA LEU A 34 38.70 -33.18 -6.33
C LEU A 34 37.72 -32.17 -5.68
N THR A 35 38.24 -31.20 -4.94
CA THR A 35 37.43 -30.10 -4.38
C THR A 35 36.73 -29.30 -5.48
N ASN A 36 37.44 -28.96 -6.55
CA ASN A 36 36.87 -28.22 -7.68
C ASN A 36 35.79 -29.05 -8.41
N VAL A 37 36.02 -30.34 -8.63
CA VAL A 37 35.05 -31.25 -9.24
C VAL A 37 33.80 -31.39 -8.37
N ASN A 38 33.95 -31.50 -7.05
CA ASN A 38 32.82 -31.53 -6.12
C ASN A 38 32.04 -30.20 -6.12
N GLY A 39 32.74 -29.06 -6.21
CA GLY A 39 32.12 -27.74 -6.37
C GLY A 39 31.26 -27.67 -7.64
N ILE A 40 31.81 -28.07 -8.78
CA ILE A 40 31.09 -28.13 -10.06
C ILE A 40 29.89 -29.07 -9.98
N SER A 41 30.04 -30.23 -9.33
CA SER A 41 28.95 -31.19 -9.14
C SER A 41 27.81 -30.61 -8.31
N ASN A 42 28.12 -29.87 -7.24
CA ASN A 42 27.13 -29.22 -6.39
C ASN A 42 26.43 -28.08 -7.13
N ASP A 43 27.17 -27.24 -7.85
CA ASP A 43 26.62 -26.16 -8.67
C ASP A 43 25.68 -26.71 -9.76
N LEU A 44 26.07 -27.82 -10.39
CA LEU A 44 25.23 -28.50 -11.38
C LEU A 44 23.94 -29.03 -10.74
N ALA A 45 24.04 -29.65 -9.55
CA ALA A 45 22.86 -30.14 -8.82
C ALA A 45 21.90 -28.99 -8.44
N THR A 46 22.41 -27.85 -7.96
CA THR A 46 21.61 -26.66 -7.66
C THR A 46 20.97 -26.06 -8.91
N LYS A 47 21.67 -26.03 -10.05
CA LYS A 47 21.11 -25.57 -11.32
C LYS A 47 20.01 -26.50 -11.83
N VAL A 48 20.19 -27.81 -11.74
CA VAL A 48 19.16 -28.81 -12.09
C VAL A 48 17.92 -28.58 -11.24
N GLN A 49 18.06 -28.46 -9.92
CA GLN A 49 16.93 -28.19 -9.02
C GLN A 49 16.21 -26.86 -9.34
N THR A 50 16.98 -25.83 -9.71
CA THR A 50 16.42 -24.53 -10.10
C THR A 50 15.64 -24.64 -11.41
N TYR A 51 16.16 -25.37 -12.40
CA TYR A 51 15.45 -25.63 -13.64
C TYR A 51 14.18 -26.45 -13.42
N ASP A 52 14.22 -27.48 -12.58
CA ASP A 52 13.03 -28.26 -12.23
C ASP A 52 11.95 -27.40 -11.58
N ASN A 53 12.33 -26.48 -10.68
CA ASN A 53 11.39 -25.52 -10.08
C ASN A 53 10.81 -24.55 -11.13
N ASN A 54 11.65 -24.03 -12.04
CA ASN A 54 11.19 -23.15 -13.12
C ASN A 54 10.26 -23.87 -14.10
N PHE A 55 10.56 -25.12 -14.44
CA PHE A 55 9.68 -25.94 -15.27
C PHE A 55 8.36 -26.23 -14.55
N LYS A 56 8.40 -26.57 -13.26
CA LYS A 56 7.19 -26.75 -12.46
C LYS A 56 6.32 -25.49 -12.47
N TYR A 57 6.91 -24.31 -12.25
CA TYR A 57 6.19 -23.04 -12.33
C TYR A 57 5.61 -22.76 -13.72
N LEU A 58 6.37 -23.08 -14.78
CA LEU A 58 5.90 -22.95 -16.16
C LEU A 58 4.70 -23.87 -16.43
N PHE A 59 4.76 -25.13 -15.99
CA PHE A 59 3.66 -26.08 -16.15
C PHE A 59 2.44 -25.69 -15.31
N GLU A 60 2.61 -25.26 -14.06
CA GLU A 60 1.52 -24.72 -13.23
C GLU A 60 0.89 -23.47 -13.86
N SER A 61 1.70 -22.62 -14.50
CA SER A 61 1.19 -21.45 -15.23
C SER A 61 0.40 -21.86 -16.47
N VAL A 62 0.88 -22.85 -17.23
CA VAL A 62 0.16 -23.41 -18.38
C VAL A 62 -1.15 -24.07 -17.95
N GLU A 63 -1.15 -24.84 -16.86
CA GLU A 63 -2.36 -25.42 -16.28
C GLU A 63 -3.37 -24.35 -15.86
N LYS A 64 -2.92 -23.27 -15.21
CA LYS A 64 -3.76 -22.11 -14.90
C LYS A 64 -4.29 -21.44 -16.16
N THR A 65 -3.49 -21.27 -17.20
CA THR A 65 -3.95 -20.72 -18.48
C THR A 65 -4.99 -21.61 -19.15
N LEU A 66 -4.81 -22.94 -19.11
CA LEU A 66 -5.80 -23.90 -19.61
C LEU A 66 -7.08 -23.87 -18.78
N GLN A 67 -6.98 -23.74 -17.45
CA GLN A 67 -8.13 -23.58 -16.57
C GLN A 67 -8.87 -22.29 -16.87
N ILE A 68 -8.17 -21.15 -17.04
CA ILE A 68 -8.77 -19.87 -17.43
C ILE A 68 -9.45 -19.99 -18.80
N SER A 69 -8.84 -20.71 -19.75
CA SER A 69 -9.45 -20.98 -21.05
C SER A 69 -10.74 -21.80 -20.91
N SER A 70 -10.73 -22.83 -20.06
CA SER A 70 -11.91 -23.64 -19.74
C SER A 70 -12.99 -22.82 -19.02
N ASP A 71 -12.60 -21.97 -18.08
CA ASP A 71 -13.51 -21.08 -17.34
C ASP A 71 -14.12 -20.03 -18.29
N ALA A 72 -13.33 -19.51 -19.24
CA ALA A 72 -13.81 -18.63 -20.29
C ALA A 72 -14.79 -19.33 -21.23
N GLU A 73 -14.52 -20.58 -21.62
CA GLU A 73 -15.46 -21.40 -22.39
C GLU A 73 -16.76 -21.65 -21.61
N GLN A 74 -16.67 -21.97 -20.32
CA GLN A 74 -17.84 -22.10 -19.45
C GLN A 74 -18.59 -20.78 -19.30
N ALA A 75 -17.90 -19.65 -19.14
CA ALA A 75 -18.52 -18.33 -19.07
C ALA A 75 -19.21 -17.98 -20.39
N ILE A 76 -18.64 -18.34 -21.54
CA ILE A 76 -19.27 -18.21 -22.85
C ILE A 76 -20.50 -19.10 -22.94
N GLN A 77 -20.44 -20.35 -22.49
CA GLN A 77 -21.59 -21.27 -22.47
C GLN A 77 -22.69 -20.76 -21.53
N GLN A 78 -22.35 -20.24 -20.35
CA GLN A 78 -23.27 -19.62 -19.41
C GLN A 78 -23.86 -18.33 -19.98
N ALA A 79 -23.07 -17.50 -20.67
CA ALA A 79 -23.57 -16.31 -21.36
C ALA A 79 -24.48 -16.67 -22.54
N GLN A 80 -24.19 -17.76 -23.26
CA GLN A 80 -25.07 -18.30 -24.31
C GLN A 80 -26.36 -18.87 -23.73
N ALA A 81 -26.28 -19.57 -22.59
CA ALA A 81 -27.43 -20.09 -21.85
C ALA A 81 -28.27 -18.94 -21.28
N ALA A 82 -27.66 -17.96 -20.62
CA ALA A 82 -28.31 -16.73 -20.17
C ALA A 82 -28.89 -15.92 -21.34
N ASN A 83 -28.25 -15.92 -22.51
CA ASN A 83 -28.82 -15.32 -23.72
C ASN A 83 -30.00 -16.15 -24.26
N ALA A 84 -29.97 -17.48 -24.14
CA ALA A 84 -31.10 -18.34 -24.50
C ALA A 84 -32.27 -18.20 -23.50
N GLU A 85 -31.98 -18.07 -22.21
CA GLU A 85 -32.93 -17.74 -21.15
C GLU A 85 -33.47 -16.33 -21.32
N ASN A 86 -32.64 -15.34 -21.65
CA ASN A 86 -33.08 -13.99 -21.99
C ASN A 86 -33.95 -14.00 -23.25
N LYS A 87 -33.64 -14.82 -24.25
CA LYS A 87 -34.55 -15.07 -25.39
C LYS A 87 -35.84 -15.75 -24.97
N SER A 88 -35.83 -16.54 -23.89
CA SER A 88 -37.01 -17.19 -23.32
C SER A 88 -37.85 -16.25 -22.45
N VAL A 89 -37.22 -15.40 -21.64
CA VAL A 89 -37.84 -14.30 -20.88
C VAL A 89 -38.38 -13.27 -21.86
N GLN A 90 -37.64 -12.97 -22.92
CA GLN A 90 -38.13 -12.18 -24.05
C GLN A 90 -39.36 -12.84 -24.67
N LYS A 91 -39.35 -14.15 -24.92
CA LYS A 91 -40.56 -14.88 -25.37
C LYS A 91 -41.72 -14.86 -24.37
N GLN A 92 -41.45 -14.78 -23.07
CA GLN A 92 -42.48 -14.66 -22.02
C GLN A 92 -43.00 -13.22 -21.93
N ILE A 93 -42.16 -12.22 -22.18
CA ILE A 93 -42.53 -10.82 -22.37
C ILE A 93 -43.34 -10.67 -23.67
N ASP A 94 -42.98 -11.41 -24.73
CA ASP A 94 -43.74 -11.51 -25.99
C ASP A 94 -45.07 -12.28 -25.82
N GLN A 95 -45.31 -12.91 -24.66
CA GLN A 95 -46.55 -13.60 -24.26
C GLN A 95 -47.31 -12.89 -23.13
N LEU A 96 -46.72 -11.86 -22.52
CA LEU A 96 -47.49 -10.92 -21.72
C LEU A 96 -48.53 -10.32 -22.68
N ILE A 97 -49.76 -10.12 -22.21
CA ILE A 97 -50.82 -9.40 -22.92
C ILE A 97 -51.15 -8.10 -22.17
N ILE A 98 -50.35 -7.05 -22.35
CA ILE A 98 -50.77 -5.65 -22.51
C ILE A 98 -51.78 -5.61 -23.70
N ASP A 99 -52.56 -4.56 -23.87
CA ASP A 99 -53.28 -4.27 -25.13
C ASP A 99 -52.34 -3.42 -26.03
N GLU A 100 -51.14 -3.81 -26.49
CA GLU A 100 -50.57 -4.88 -27.35
C GLU A 100 -51.01 -5.03 -28.79
N GLY A 101 -49.99 -4.89 -29.63
CA GLY A 101 -50.00 -5.33 -31.01
C GLY A 101 -49.06 -4.46 -31.82
N GLN A 102 -47.90 -5.02 -32.17
CA GLN A 102 -47.07 -4.61 -33.31
C GLN A 102 -46.50 -3.19 -33.29
N SER A 103 -45.73 -2.84 -32.26
CA SER A 103 -44.92 -1.63 -32.35
C SER A 103 -43.69 -1.90 -33.21
N ASP A 104 -43.86 -1.83 -34.53
CA ASP A 104 -42.76 -1.48 -35.44
C ASP A 104 -41.96 -0.30 -34.88
N ALA A 105 -42.61 0.59 -34.13
CA ALA A 105 -41.98 1.73 -33.46
C ALA A 105 -40.96 1.35 -32.38
N GLU A 106 -41.14 0.27 -31.60
CA GLU A 106 -40.15 -0.16 -30.59
C GLU A 106 -38.93 -0.79 -31.27
N VAL A 107 -39.16 -1.63 -32.28
CA VAL A 107 -38.08 -2.20 -33.10
C VAL A 107 -37.38 -1.09 -33.90
N THR A 108 -38.09 -0.05 -34.32
CA THR A 108 -37.53 1.13 -35.01
C THR A 108 -36.75 2.01 -34.05
N GLN A 109 -37.20 2.19 -32.81
CA GLN A 109 -36.45 2.92 -31.79
C GLN A 109 -35.17 2.16 -31.40
N ALA A 110 -35.26 0.84 -31.21
CA ALA A 110 -34.12 0.00 -30.87
C ALA A 110 -33.07 -0.10 -31.99
N ARG A 111 -33.40 0.28 -33.24
CA ARG A 111 -32.45 0.39 -34.37
C ARG A 111 -31.52 1.59 -34.29
N VAL A 112 -31.84 2.56 -33.45
CA VAL A 112 -31.03 3.77 -33.27
C VAL A 112 -29.93 3.51 -32.24
N ASP A 113 -28.68 3.77 -32.58
CA ASP A 113 -27.56 3.68 -31.63
C ASP A 113 -27.45 4.92 -30.73
N ILE A 114 -26.50 4.91 -29.79
CA ILE A 114 -26.33 5.99 -28.81
C ILE A 114 -26.00 7.35 -29.45
N ASN A 115 -25.56 7.36 -30.71
CA ASN A 115 -25.26 8.56 -31.47
C ASN A 115 -26.42 9.00 -32.37
N GLY A 116 -27.60 8.38 -32.24
CA GLY A 116 -28.76 8.70 -33.07
C GLY A 116 -28.72 8.07 -34.47
N VAL A 117 -27.80 7.15 -34.75
CA VAL A 117 -27.70 6.53 -36.09
C VAL A 117 -28.62 5.32 -36.16
N ALA A 118 -29.64 5.40 -37.00
CA ALA A 118 -30.55 4.29 -37.29
C ALA A 118 -29.89 3.23 -38.17
N SER A 119 -30.04 1.96 -37.82
CA SER A 119 -29.67 0.81 -38.66
C SER A 119 -30.91 0.25 -39.38
N ASP A 120 -30.73 -0.35 -40.55
CA ASP A 120 -31.85 -0.89 -41.35
C ASP A 120 -32.66 -1.95 -40.60
N THR A 121 -31.99 -2.73 -39.76
CA THR A 121 -32.61 -3.72 -38.87
C THR A 121 -31.97 -3.67 -37.49
N LEU A 122 -32.71 -4.11 -36.48
CA LEU A 122 -32.18 -4.24 -35.11
C LEU A 122 -30.96 -5.17 -35.09
N LYS A 123 -30.99 -6.25 -35.89
CA LYS A 123 -29.87 -7.16 -36.05
C LYS A 123 -28.62 -6.44 -36.58
N ALA A 124 -28.75 -5.60 -37.60
CA ALA A 124 -27.62 -4.84 -38.14
C ALA A 124 -26.98 -3.92 -37.08
N ARG A 125 -27.78 -3.30 -36.21
CA ARG A 125 -27.26 -2.54 -35.06
C ARG A 125 -26.53 -3.44 -34.07
N ILE A 126 -27.14 -4.57 -33.68
CA ILE A 126 -26.55 -5.51 -32.72
C ILE A 126 -25.23 -6.06 -33.27
N ASP A 127 -25.20 -6.49 -34.53
CA ASP A 127 -23.99 -6.96 -35.20
C ASP A 127 -22.92 -5.87 -35.25
N LYS A 128 -23.30 -4.60 -35.54
CA LYS A 128 -22.39 -3.45 -35.53
C LYS A 128 -21.80 -3.20 -34.14
N VAL A 129 -22.62 -3.24 -33.09
CA VAL A 129 -22.17 -3.09 -31.70
C VAL A 129 -21.25 -4.25 -31.31
N GLN A 130 -21.66 -5.48 -31.59
CA GLN A 130 -20.86 -6.68 -31.28
C GLN A 130 -19.52 -6.67 -32.04
N THR A 131 -19.53 -6.28 -33.31
CA THR A 131 -18.30 -6.12 -34.11
C THR A 131 -17.42 -5.02 -33.52
N GLY A 132 -18.00 -3.89 -33.08
CA GLY A 132 -17.26 -2.83 -32.40
C GLY A 132 -16.63 -3.28 -31.09
N VAL A 133 -17.33 -4.10 -30.29
CA VAL A 133 -16.79 -4.70 -29.06
C VAL A 133 -15.66 -5.68 -29.37
N ILE A 134 -15.83 -6.55 -30.37
CA ILE A 134 -14.79 -7.50 -30.81
C ILE A 134 -13.56 -6.74 -31.31
N ASP A 135 -13.74 -5.74 -32.16
CA ASP A 135 -12.65 -4.92 -32.71
C ASP A 135 -11.94 -4.13 -31.59
N ALA A 136 -12.67 -3.53 -30.65
CA ALA A 136 -12.09 -2.86 -29.49
C ALA A 136 -11.30 -3.84 -28.59
N SER A 137 -11.83 -5.05 -28.36
CA SER A 137 -11.14 -6.11 -27.60
C SER A 137 -9.87 -6.57 -28.31
N GLN A 138 -9.93 -6.81 -29.63
CA GLN A 138 -8.76 -7.19 -30.43
C GLN A 138 -7.71 -6.09 -30.46
N LYS A 139 -8.12 -4.83 -30.61
CA LYS A 139 -7.24 -3.67 -30.53
C LYS A 139 -6.59 -3.52 -29.17
N SER A 140 -7.34 -3.71 -28.08
CA SER A 140 -6.79 -3.71 -26.71
C SER A 140 -5.75 -4.82 -26.55
N ALA A 141 -6.06 -6.05 -26.96
CA ALA A 141 -5.11 -7.16 -26.88
C ALA A 141 -3.84 -6.94 -27.73
N LEU A 142 -3.98 -6.35 -28.93
CA LEU A 142 -2.83 -5.97 -29.76
C LEU A 142 -2.04 -4.82 -29.14
N TYR A 143 -2.72 -3.85 -28.54
CA TYR A 143 -2.11 -2.74 -27.81
C TYR A 143 -1.29 -3.28 -26.63
N ASP A 144 -1.85 -4.17 -25.81
CA ASP A 144 -1.11 -4.81 -24.71
C ASP A 144 0.04 -5.67 -25.21
N LYS A 145 -0.12 -6.37 -26.34
CA LYS A 145 0.98 -7.14 -26.92
C LYS A 145 2.13 -6.26 -27.41
N LEU A 146 1.81 -5.11 -28.01
CA LEU A 146 2.81 -4.20 -28.60
C LEU A 146 3.44 -3.27 -27.56
N TYR A 147 2.64 -2.80 -26.61
CA TYR A 147 2.99 -1.77 -25.64
C TYR A 147 3.08 -2.28 -24.21
N GLY A 148 2.58 -3.48 -23.89
CA GLY A 148 2.69 -4.12 -22.57
C GLY A 148 3.99 -4.90 -22.34
N THR A 149 4.95 -4.84 -23.27
CA THR A 149 6.26 -5.44 -23.04
C THR A 149 7.03 -4.64 -22.00
N LEU A 150 7.27 -5.24 -20.83
CA LEU A 150 8.04 -4.65 -19.75
C LEU A 150 9.51 -4.49 -20.14
N THR A 151 10.03 -3.30 -19.92
CA THR A 151 11.45 -2.95 -20.12
C THR A 151 12.03 -2.39 -18.84
N ASN A 152 13.33 -2.61 -18.62
CA ASN A 152 14.00 -2.07 -17.44
C ASN A 152 14.06 -0.55 -17.53
N LEU A 153 13.42 0.13 -16.59
CA LEU A 153 13.43 1.57 -16.50
C LEU A 153 14.70 2.03 -15.77
N LYS A 154 15.42 2.97 -16.38
CA LYS A 154 16.54 3.63 -15.74
C LYS A 154 16.03 4.80 -14.91
N VAL A 155 16.12 4.69 -13.60
CA VAL A 155 15.78 5.78 -12.68
C VAL A 155 16.70 6.99 -12.94
N PRO A 156 16.17 8.23 -12.95
CA PRO A 156 16.96 9.44 -13.13
C PRO A 156 18.17 9.51 -12.19
N SER A 157 19.32 9.92 -12.72
CA SER A 157 20.60 9.89 -11.99
C SER A 157 20.70 10.90 -10.85
N ASP A 158 19.85 11.92 -10.85
CA ASP A 158 19.76 12.92 -9.78
C ASP A 158 18.84 12.50 -8.63
N LEU A 159 18.09 11.40 -8.78
CA LEU A 159 17.47 10.74 -7.63
C LEU A 159 18.56 10.03 -6.80
N ASN A 160 18.94 10.65 -5.67
CA ASN A 160 20.01 10.12 -4.82
C ASN A 160 19.48 9.09 -3.80
N ILE A 161 18.82 8.03 -4.29
CA ILE A 161 18.30 6.91 -3.50
C ILE A 161 18.91 5.61 -4.00
N ALA A 162 19.33 4.74 -3.07
CA ALA A 162 19.67 3.37 -3.41
C ALA A 162 18.38 2.59 -3.68
N VAL A 163 18.13 2.22 -4.94
CA VAL A 163 17.01 1.36 -5.34
C VAL A 163 17.55 -0.07 -5.46
N PRO A 164 17.25 -0.99 -4.52
CA PRO A 164 17.90 -2.31 -4.44
C PRO A 164 17.28 -3.35 -5.38
N PHE A 165 16.47 -2.91 -6.35
CA PHE A 165 15.70 -3.75 -7.26
C PHE A 165 15.59 -3.11 -8.63
N THR A 166 15.10 -3.86 -9.60
CA THR A 166 14.82 -3.33 -10.94
C THR A 166 13.38 -2.85 -11.00
N VAL A 167 13.18 -1.65 -11.55
CA VAL A 167 11.85 -1.18 -11.95
C VAL A 167 11.68 -1.51 -13.42
N GLN A 168 10.59 -2.18 -13.75
CA GLN A 168 10.20 -2.44 -15.12
C GLN A 168 8.94 -1.66 -15.44
N SER A 169 8.87 -1.11 -16.64
CA SER A 169 7.69 -0.43 -17.12
C SER A 169 7.42 -0.75 -18.58
N ALA A 170 6.15 -0.70 -18.94
CA ALA A 170 5.67 -0.92 -20.30
C ALA A 170 4.99 0.35 -20.82
N LEU A 171 4.90 0.50 -22.14
CA LEU A 171 4.32 1.70 -22.77
C LEU A 171 2.81 1.84 -22.53
N ASN A 172 2.12 0.74 -22.23
CA ASN A 172 0.70 0.75 -21.84
C ASN A 172 0.45 1.27 -20.41
N GLY A 173 1.51 1.60 -19.67
CA GLY A 173 1.44 2.11 -18.31
C GLY A 173 1.71 1.07 -17.22
N ASP A 174 1.82 -0.22 -17.58
CA ASP A 174 2.11 -1.27 -16.61
C ASP A 174 3.48 -1.03 -15.97
N VAL A 175 3.55 -1.27 -14.66
CA VAL A 175 4.77 -1.16 -13.88
C VAL A 175 4.92 -2.38 -12.99
N GLN A 176 6.12 -2.92 -12.94
CA GLN A 176 6.44 -4.07 -12.12
C GLN A 176 7.75 -3.83 -11.37
N VAL A 177 7.80 -4.29 -10.13
CA VAL A 177 9.03 -4.41 -9.35
C VAL A 177 9.19 -5.84 -8.85
N ASN A 178 10.43 -6.32 -8.82
CA ASN A 178 10.78 -7.63 -8.27
C ASN A 178 11.30 -7.50 -6.83
N TYR A 179 10.50 -6.87 -5.96
CA TYR A 179 10.90 -6.56 -4.59
C TYR A 179 9.82 -6.89 -3.58
N ASP A 180 10.21 -7.56 -2.50
CA ASP A 180 9.40 -7.72 -1.29
C ASP A 180 10.10 -6.99 -0.15
N VAL A 181 9.48 -5.97 0.41
CA VAL A 181 10.04 -5.21 1.53
C VAL A 181 10.27 -6.09 2.78
N GLY A 182 9.60 -7.24 2.87
CA GLY A 182 9.80 -8.26 3.90
C GLY A 182 11.22 -8.81 4.01
N VAL A 183 12.05 -8.69 2.96
CA VAL A 183 13.49 -9.02 3.04
C VAL A 183 14.24 -8.15 4.05
N ASN A 184 13.66 -7.00 4.45
CA ASN A 184 14.24 -6.09 5.43
C ASN A 184 13.78 -6.37 6.87
N LYS A 185 13.08 -7.47 7.17
CA LYS A 185 12.83 -7.85 8.56
C LYS A 185 14.13 -7.89 9.37
N ASN A 186 14.05 -7.55 10.64
CA ASN A 186 15.15 -7.73 11.57
C ASN A 186 15.33 -9.22 11.86
N ALA A 187 16.58 -9.65 12.09
CA ALA A 187 16.86 -11.01 12.51
C ALA A 187 16.21 -11.27 13.88
N VAL A 188 15.56 -12.43 14.03
CA VAL A 188 14.76 -12.75 15.21
C VAL A 188 15.47 -13.81 16.05
N THR A 189 15.90 -13.43 17.25
CA THR A 189 16.39 -14.35 18.30
C THR A 189 15.41 -14.48 19.45
N LYS A 190 14.63 -13.40 19.71
CA LYS A 190 13.60 -13.34 20.73
C LYS A 190 12.29 -12.81 20.15
N ARG A 191 11.25 -13.62 20.25
CA ARG A 191 9.88 -13.29 19.83
C ARG A 191 8.96 -13.22 21.05
N TYR A 192 8.12 -12.20 21.09
CA TYR A 192 7.01 -12.08 22.03
C TYR A 192 5.67 -12.05 21.30
N TYR A 193 4.65 -12.59 21.95
CA TYR A 193 3.28 -12.63 21.45
C TYR A 193 2.39 -11.75 22.32
N VAL A 194 1.47 -11.04 21.68
CA VAL A 194 0.52 -10.13 22.33
C VAL A 194 -0.89 -10.48 21.86
N ASP A 195 -1.81 -10.63 22.80
CA ASP A 195 -3.23 -10.86 22.57
C ASP A 195 -4.04 -10.10 23.63
N VAL A 196 -4.76 -9.07 23.21
CA VAL A 196 -5.56 -8.23 24.13
C VAL A 196 -6.73 -8.98 24.77
N LYS A 197 -7.25 -10.03 24.10
CA LYS A 197 -8.45 -10.76 24.54
C LYS A 197 -8.11 -11.86 25.53
N THR A 198 -7.02 -12.59 25.30
CA THR A 198 -6.65 -13.78 26.09
C THR A 198 -5.36 -13.64 26.88
N GLY A 199 -4.54 -12.62 26.58
CA GLY A 199 -3.25 -12.41 27.21
C GLY A 199 -3.32 -11.80 28.61
N SER A 200 -2.18 -11.85 29.31
CA SER A 200 -1.95 -11.17 30.57
C SER A 200 -0.53 -10.59 30.60
N ASN A 201 -0.36 -9.39 31.13
CA ASN A 201 0.96 -8.77 31.28
C ASN A 201 1.85 -9.44 32.35
N SER A 202 1.27 -10.36 33.15
CA SER A 202 2.00 -11.25 34.05
C SER A 202 2.52 -12.52 33.34
N ASN A 203 2.08 -12.81 32.11
CA ASN A 203 2.53 -13.98 31.36
C ASN A 203 3.98 -13.82 30.90
N ALA A 204 4.54 -14.90 30.33
CA ALA A 204 5.90 -14.91 29.79
C ALA A 204 6.02 -14.29 28.39
N GLY A 205 4.90 -13.97 27.72
CA GLY A 205 4.89 -13.44 26.36
C GLY A 205 5.16 -14.50 25.29
N THR A 206 4.92 -15.78 25.60
CA THR A 206 4.99 -16.89 24.63
C THR A 206 3.68 -17.00 23.86
N GLU A 207 3.64 -17.78 22.78
CA GLU A 207 2.41 -17.96 21.99
C GLU A 207 1.25 -18.55 22.81
N SER A 208 1.56 -19.49 23.73
CA SER A 208 0.57 -20.11 24.64
C SER A 208 0.25 -19.28 25.89
N ALA A 209 1.07 -18.28 26.20
CA ALA A 209 0.89 -17.37 27.32
C ALA A 209 1.30 -15.95 26.89
N PRO A 210 0.52 -15.31 26.01
CA PRO A 210 0.88 -14.03 25.43
C PRO A 210 0.75 -12.90 26.45
N PHE A 211 1.47 -11.80 26.22
CA PHE A 211 1.21 -10.55 26.92
C PHE A 211 -0.16 -10.00 26.50
N GLN A 212 -0.75 -9.15 27.36
CA GLN A 212 -2.01 -8.48 27.00
C GLN A 212 -1.76 -7.21 26.17
N SER A 213 -0.66 -6.51 26.42
CA SER A 213 -0.36 -5.23 25.78
C SER A 213 0.94 -5.22 24.97
N ILE A 214 0.95 -4.43 23.90
CA ILE A 214 2.11 -4.16 23.06
C ILE A 214 3.16 -3.39 23.86
N ASN A 215 2.75 -2.39 24.65
CA ASN A 215 3.67 -1.66 25.52
C ASN A 215 4.39 -2.57 26.54
N ARG A 216 3.84 -3.73 26.91
CA ARG A 216 4.51 -4.68 27.78
C ARG A 216 5.66 -5.33 27.03
N ALA A 217 5.42 -5.83 25.82
CA ALA A 217 6.46 -6.40 24.97
C ALA A 217 7.57 -5.37 24.65
N LEU A 218 7.18 -4.12 24.34
CA LEU A 218 8.12 -3.01 24.07
C LEU A 218 9.01 -2.62 25.25
N ARG A 219 8.76 -3.10 26.47
CA ARG A 219 9.66 -2.84 27.62
C ARG A 219 10.77 -3.87 27.75
N TYR A 220 10.69 -4.98 27.03
CA TYR A 220 11.73 -5.99 27.02
C TYR A 220 12.81 -5.62 26.00
N ALA A 221 13.98 -5.21 26.49
CA ALA A 221 15.09 -4.76 25.64
C ALA A 221 15.62 -5.84 24.68
N ASP A 222 15.28 -7.11 24.91
CA ASP A 222 15.65 -8.23 24.04
C ASP A 222 14.64 -8.48 22.90
N ALA A 223 13.47 -7.83 22.88
CA ALA A 223 12.44 -8.05 21.86
C ALA A 223 12.93 -7.73 20.44
N ASP A 224 13.12 -8.77 19.62
CA ASP A 224 13.40 -8.61 18.17
C ASP A 224 12.11 -8.55 17.36
N GLU A 225 11.10 -9.32 17.77
CA GLU A 225 9.82 -9.41 17.08
C GLU A 225 8.67 -9.48 18.07
N ILE A 226 7.65 -8.67 17.80
CA ILE A 226 6.40 -8.63 18.53
C ILE A 226 5.29 -9.05 17.56
N VAL A 227 4.71 -10.22 17.81
CA VAL A 227 3.56 -10.74 17.04
C VAL A 227 2.28 -10.36 17.77
N VAL A 228 1.42 -9.62 17.10
CA VAL A 228 0.17 -9.07 17.66
C VAL A 228 -1.02 -9.83 17.06
N GLN A 229 -1.83 -10.44 17.91
CA GLN A 229 -3.04 -11.14 17.48
C GLN A 229 -4.19 -10.16 17.21
N GLU A 230 -5.20 -10.62 16.48
CA GLU A 230 -6.38 -9.84 16.14
C GLU A 230 -7.06 -9.19 17.35
N GLY A 231 -7.34 -7.89 17.23
CA GLY A 231 -7.97 -7.09 18.27
C GLY A 231 -7.74 -5.60 18.12
N ALA A 232 -8.45 -4.82 18.93
CA ALA A 232 -8.24 -3.39 19.07
C ALA A 232 -7.33 -3.09 20.27
N TYR A 233 -6.17 -2.49 20.00
CA TYR A 233 -5.15 -2.11 20.96
C TYR A 233 -5.14 -0.58 21.04
N GLY A 234 -5.88 -0.04 22.00
CA GLY A 234 -5.98 1.40 22.28
C GLY A 234 -4.80 1.90 23.11
N TRP A 235 -4.99 3.02 23.80
CA TRP A 235 -3.95 3.69 24.57
C TRP A 235 -3.24 2.81 25.61
N ALA A 236 -3.99 2.04 26.41
CA ALA A 236 -3.48 1.19 27.49
C ALA A 236 -2.88 -0.13 27.00
N HIS A 237 -3.37 -0.68 25.88
CA HIS A 237 -2.87 -1.96 25.34
C HIS A 237 -1.96 -1.81 24.10
N GLY A 238 -1.95 -0.65 23.46
CA GLY A 238 -1.08 -0.28 22.34
C GLY A 238 0.29 0.22 22.81
N PHE A 239 0.81 1.26 22.16
CA PHE A 239 2.14 1.79 22.49
C PHE A 239 2.15 2.66 23.75
N SER A 240 1.11 3.45 24.03
CA SER A 240 1.03 4.31 25.23
C SER A 240 2.24 5.24 25.42
N GLY A 241 2.83 5.72 24.32
CA GLY A 241 4.07 6.52 24.35
C GLY A 241 5.37 5.74 24.60
N TYR A 242 5.32 4.41 24.75
CA TYR A 242 6.51 3.57 24.80
C TYR A 242 7.05 3.32 23.38
N SER A 243 8.36 3.22 23.26
CA SER A 243 9.04 2.79 22.05
C SER A 243 10.26 1.94 22.40
N GLN A 244 10.74 1.17 21.44
CA GLN A 244 11.98 0.42 21.54
C GLN A 244 13.14 1.24 20.98
N THR A 245 14.29 1.17 21.63
CA THR A 245 15.55 1.75 21.12
C THR A 245 16.32 0.78 20.24
N LYS A 246 16.06 -0.53 20.37
CA LYS A 246 16.65 -1.59 19.56
C LYS A 246 15.81 -1.83 18.30
N PRO A 247 16.42 -2.19 17.16
CA PRO A 247 15.68 -2.65 16.00
C PRO A 247 14.67 -3.75 16.32
N PHE A 248 13.45 -3.65 15.80
CA PHE A 248 12.41 -4.66 16.02
C PHE A 248 11.42 -4.76 14.87
N ASN A 249 10.74 -5.91 14.80
CA ASN A 249 9.61 -6.18 13.93
C ASN A 249 8.30 -6.10 14.74
N LEU A 250 7.26 -5.48 14.18
CA LEU A 250 5.89 -5.56 14.69
C LEU A 250 5.01 -6.18 13.60
N ILE A 251 4.46 -7.36 13.88
CA ILE A 251 3.74 -8.18 12.89
C ILE A 251 2.32 -8.44 13.37
N GLY A 252 1.32 -8.02 12.61
CA GLY A 252 -0.08 -8.31 12.91
C GLY A 252 -0.54 -9.66 12.34
N LYS A 253 -1.35 -10.40 13.10
CA LYS A 253 -2.10 -11.59 12.67
C LYS A 253 -3.59 -11.28 12.69
N GLY A 254 -4.25 -11.28 11.53
CA GLY A 254 -5.67 -10.93 11.40
C GLY A 254 -5.92 -9.42 11.43
N LYS A 255 -7.11 -9.00 11.88
CA LYS A 255 -7.49 -7.57 11.99
C LYS A 255 -6.87 -6.92 13.24
N VAL A 256 -5.64 -6.44 13.13
CA VAL A 256 -4.96 -5.73 14.23
C VAL A 256 -5.17 -4.22 14.09
N LEU A 257 -5.90 -3.62 15.04
CA LEU A 257 -6.07 -2.17 15.14
C LEU A 257 -5.16 -1.64 16.25
N ILE A 258 -4.28 -0.68 15.96
CA ILE A 258 -3.43 -0.02 16.96
C ILE A 258 -3.73 1.48 16.95
N GLY A 259 -4.07 2.05 18.10
CA GLY A 259 -4.49 3.44 18.16
C GLY A 259 -4.23 4.14 19.48
N ALA A 260 -4.49 5.44 19.46
CA ALA A 260 -4.68 6.27 20.63
C ALA A 260 -6.18 6.46 20.89
N HIS A 261 -6.93 5.37 20.99
CA HIS A 261 -8.33 5.36 21.44
C HIS A 261 -8.43 4.80 22.86
N ARG A 262 -9.58 4.99 23.51
CA ARG A 262 -9.83 4.40 24.83
C ARG A 262 -10.08 2.90 24.74
N ASP A 263 -9.38 2.13 25.57
CA ASP A 263 -9.52 0.68 25.66
C ASP A 263 -10.65 0.26 26.60
N GLY A 264 -11.13 -0.98 26.42
CA GLY A 264 -12.01 -1.65 27.38
C GLY A 264 -13.29 -0.88 27.66
N VAL A 265 -13.75 -0.09 26.69
CA VAL A 265 -14.90 0.79 26.84
C VAL A 265 -16.15 -0.06 26.95
N VAL A 266 -16.84 0.07 28.09
CA VAL A 266 -18.16 -0.53 28.30
C VAL A 266 -19.21 0.53 27.99
N TRP A 267 -20.08 0.21 27.05
CA TRP A 267 -21.20 1.03 26.64
C TRP A 267 -22.46 0.61 27.40
N THR A 268 -23.15 1.58 27.98
CA THR A 268 -24.42 1.37 28.70
C THR A 268 -25.53 2.12 27.98
N GLN A 269 -26.70 1.51 27.80
CA GLN A 269 -27.82 2.20 27.17
C GLN A 269 -28.27 3.38 28.05
N ASN A 270 -28.52 4.53 27.44
CA ASN A 270 -29.04 5.69 28.16
C ASN A 270 -30.50 5.45 28.54
N SER A 271 -30.88 5.80 29.79
CA SER A 271 -32.22 5.52 30.32
C SER A 271 -33.32 6.42 29.75
N THR A 272 -32.96 7.62 29.28
CA THR A 272 -33.90 8.60 28.72
C THR A 272 -34.00 8.45 27.20
N TYR A 273 -32.86 8.23 26.55
CA TYR A 273 -32.72 8.08 25.10
C TYR A 273 -32.27 6.67 24.77
N THR A 274 -33.22 5.75 24.60
CA THR A 274 -32.93 4.30 24.50
C THR A 274 -32.17 3.90 23.22
N ASN A 275 -32.12 4.77 22.21
CA ASN A 275 -31.29 4.61 21.00
C ASN A 275 -29.86 5.15 21.17
N VAL A 276 -29.52 5.71 22.34
CA VAL A 276 -28.21 6.26 22.65
C VAL A 276 -27.51 5.37 23.68
N TYR A 277 -26.23 5.16 23.48
CA TYR A 277 -25.36 4.48 24.45
C TYR A 277 -24.36 5.47 25.04
N GLN A 278 -23.96 5.25 26.27
CA GLN A 278 -23.09 6.15 27.01
C GLN A 278 -21.96 5.41 27.73
N THR A 279 -20.85 6.12 27.92
CA THR A 279 -19.70 5.73 28.73
C THR A 279 -19.05 6.99 29.31
N ASN A 280 -18.12 6.86 30.27
CA ASN A 280 -17.34 7.98 30.78
C ASN A 280 -15.85 7.76 30.48
N GLN A 281 -15.25 8.65 29.69
CA GLN A 281 -13.84 8.55 29.29
C GLN A 281 -13.24 9.93 29.05
N THR A 282 -12.03 10.18 29.52
CA THR A 282 -11.36 11.48 29.38
C THR A 282 -10.61 11.63 28.05
N ASN A 283 -10.25 12.85 27.65
CA ASN A 283 -9.38 13.17 26.51
C ASN A 283 -9.86 12.65 25.13
N VAL A 284 -11.14 12.27 25.00
CA VAL A 284 -11.72 11.87 23.71
C VAL A 284 -12.05 13.13 22.93
N THR A 285 -11.60 13.18 21.68
CA THR A 285 -11.80 14.31 20.77
C THR A 285 -12.68 13.99 19.59
N GLU A 286 -12.76 12.72 19.19
CA GLU A 286 -13.66 12.25 18.14
C GLU A 286 -14.08 10.80 18.40
N VAL A 287 -15.21 10.39 17.84
CA VAL A 287 -15.69 9.01 17.87
C VAL A 287 -15.79 8.50 16.44
N VAL A 288 -15.22 7.33 16.19
CA VAL A 288 -15.13 6.73 14.85
C VAL A 288 -15.65 5.31 14.88
N ASP A 289 -16.43 4.93 13.87
CA ASP A 289 -16.80 3.54 13.60
C ASP A 289 -15.83 2.94 12.58
N TYR A 290 -15.02 1.99 13.06
CA TYR A 290 -14.00 1.26 12.28
C TYR A 290 -14.46 -0.14 11.86
N ASN A 291 -15.76 -0.39 11.81
CA ASN A 291 -16.27 -1.73 11.49
C ASN A 291 -15.79 -2.21 10.12
N ASN A 292 -15.84 -1.35 9.11
CA ASN A 292 -15.30 -1.61 7.79
C ASN A 292 -14.01 -0.81 7.56
N VAL A 293 -12.88 -1.50 7.34
CA VAL A 293 -11.60 -0.84 7.04
C VAL A 293 -11.67 -0.05 5.74
N ASN A 294 -12.49 -0.47 4.76
CA ASN A 294 -12.62 0.20 3.47
C ASN A 294 -13.59 1.39 3.52
N ASP A 295 -14.45 1.46 4.54
CA ASP A 295 -15.47 2.49 4.74
C ASP A 295 -15.50 2.90 6.22
N ILE A 296 -14.50 3.69 6.63
CA ILE A 296 -14.39 4.18 8.01
C ILE A 296 -15.41 5.30 8.18
N LYS A 297 -16.34 5.16 9.13
CA LYS A 297 -17.42 6.11 9.35
C LYS A 297 -17.15 6.99 10.56
N PHE A 298 -16.93 8.27 10.32
CA PHE A 298 -16.84 9.26 11.40
C PHE A 298 -18.23 9.55 11.97
N LEU A 299 -18.36 9.65 13.28
CA LEU A 299 -19.60 10.13 13.90
C LEU A 299 -19.57 11.66 13.94
N THR A 300 -20.72 12.28 13.71
CA THR A 300 -20.86 13.74 13.73
C THR A 300 -21.03 14.24 15.17
N LYS A 301 -20.23 15.22 15.60
CA LYS A 301 -20.37 15.83 16.93
C LYS A 301 -21.64 16.68 17.02
N ARG A 302 -22.38 16.54 18.11
CA ARG A 302 -23.60 17.28 18.45
C ARG A 302 -23.43 18.09 19.73
N ASN A 303 -24.39 18.96 20.03
CA ASN A 303 -24.32 19.87 21.18
C ASN A 303 -25.09 19.37 22.41
N SER A 304 -25.89 18.31 22.26
CA SER A 304 -26.64 17.70 23.36
C SER A 304 -26.89 16.22 23.12
N VAL A 305 -27.26 15.49 24.18
CA VAL A 305 -27.66 14.08 24.07
C VAL A 305 -28.97 13.92 23.26
N GLN A 306 -29.87 14.91 23.33
CA GLN A 306 -31.10 14.94 22.51
C GLN A 306 -30.74 14.99 21.02
N GLU A 307 -29.85 15.91 20.63
CA GLU A 307 -29.41 15.99 19.22
C GLU A 307 -28.69 14.71 18.78
N ALA A 308 -27.92 14.07 19.67
CA ALA A 308 -27.29 12.79 19.37
C ALA A 308 -28.33 11.66 19.18
N SER A 309 -29.37 11.66 20.00
CA SER A 309 -30.53 10.76 19.85
C SER A 309 -31.26 11.00 18.55
N ASP A 310 -31.49 12.24 18.15
CA ASP A 310 -32.31 12.56 16.97
C ASP A 310 -31.58 12.27 15.64
N ASN A 311 -30.25 12.16 15.66
CA ASN A 311 -29.43 11.99 14.47
C ASN A 311 -28.58 10.72 14.56
N ALA A 312 -28.88 9.69 13.78
CA ALA A 312 -28.02 8.52 13.66
C ALA A 312 -26.59 8.90 13.21
N GLY A 313 -25.59 8.11 13.59
CA GLY A 313 -24.19 8.37 13.23
C GLY A 313 -23.62 9.61 13.91
N SER A 314 -23.99 9.87 15.16
CA SER A 314 -23.60 11.08 15.86
C SER A 314 -23.23 10.83 17.32
N TYR A 315 -22.50 11.77 17.90
CA TYR A 315 -22.04 11.69 19.28
C TYR A 315 -22.09 13.04 19.99
N TYR A 316 -22.16 13.00 21.31
CA TYR A 316 -22.03 14.16 22.19
C TYR A 316 -21.08 13.84 23.33
N ILE A 317 -20.27 14.82 23.75
CA ILE A 317 -19.41 14.71 24.94
C ILE A 317 -19.78 15.86 25.86
N ASP A 318 -20.26 15.54 27.06
CA ASP A 318 -20.63 16.56 28.06
C ASP A 318 -19.40 17.09 28.82
N SER A 319 -19.62 18.11 29.67
CA SER A 319 -18.56 18.71 30.48
C SER A 319 -17.97 17.78 31.55
N SER A 320 -18.61 16.64 31.84
CA SER A 320 -18.14 15.61 32.77
C SER A 320 -17.45 14.44 32.07
N ASN A 321 -17.18 14.57 30.76
CA ASN A 321 -16.61 13.54 29.90
C ASN A 321 -17.50 12.29 29.72
N ASN A 322 -18.82 12.40 29.93
CA ASN A 322 -19.71 11.36 29.45
C ASN A 322 -19.83 11.50 27.93
N ILE A 323 -19.62 10.38 27.25
CA ILE A 323 -19.69 10.26 25.79
C ILE A 323 -20.98 9.53 25.48
N TYR A 324 -21.83 10.15 24.69
CA TYR A 324 -23.10 9.63 24.22
C TYR A 324 -22.98 9.37 22.73
N VAL A 325 -23.34 8.17 22.27
CA VAL A 325 -23.23 7.77 20.88
C VAL A 325 -24.54 7.16 20.38
N ARG A 326 -24.90 7.52 19.15
CA ARG A 326 -25.85 6.79 18.33
C ARG A 326 -25.12 6.37 17.05
N THR A 327 -24.96 5.06 16.86
CA THR A 327 -24.28 4.50 15.68
C THR A 327 -25.06 4.81 14.40
N HIS A 328 -24.43 4.66 13.23
CA HIS A 328 -25.06 4.96 11.93
C HIS A 328 -26.25 4.04 11.61
N ASP A 329 -26.22 2.83 12.14
CA ASP A 329 -27.16 1.73 11.88
C ASP A 329 -27.91 1.28 13.15
N ASP A 330 -27.92 2.11 14.19
CA ASP A 330 -28.59 1.87 15.48
C ASP A 330 -28.11 0.60 16.23
N ARG A 331 -26.98 0.00 15.82
CA ARG A 331 -26.38 -1.14 16.53
C ARG A 331 -25.83 -0.72 17.89
N VAL A 332 -25.77 -1.68 18.81
CA VAL A 332 -25.01 -1.53 20.07
C VAL A 332 -23.54 -1.25 19.72
N PRO A 333 -22.91 -0.20 20.29
CA PRO A 333 -21.47 0.03 20.11
C PRO A 333 -20.63 -1.15 20.60
N ASP A 334 -19.65 -1.56 19.78
CA ASP A 334 -18.71 -2.64 20.04
C ASP A 334 -17.27 -2.13 20.14
N ASP A 335 -16.29 -3.04 20.07
CA ASP A 335 -14.86 -2.74 20.10
C ASP A 335 -14.34 -2.03 18.84
N GLN A 336 -15.23 -1.72 17.88
CA GLN A 336 -14.92 -0.97 16.66
C GLN A 336 -15.51 0.45 16.68
N ILE A 337 -16.28 0.82 17.72
CA ILE A 337 -16.57 2.22 18.02
C ILE A 337 -15.42 2.76 18.88
N LEU A 338 -14.56 3.55 18.25
CA LEU A 338 -13.30 4.03 18.82
C LEU A 338 -13.45 5.46 19.36
N PRO A 339 -13.40 5.67 20.69
CA PRO A 339 -13.32 7.01 21.28
C PRO A 339 -11.86 7.48 21.17
N ASN A 340 -11.54 8.14 20.06
CA ASN A 340 -10.19 8.57 19.70
C ASN A 340 -9.74 9.78 20.52
N MET A 341 -8.47 9.76 20.90
CA MET A 341 -7.78 10.85 21.56
C MET A 341 -6.94 11.64 20.55
N PHE A 342 -6.59 12.88 20.92
CA PHE A 342 -5.61 13.70 20.18
C PHE A 342 -4.18 13.27 20.56
N SER A 343 -3.75 12.11 20.07
CA SER A 343 -2.41 11.58 20.30
C SER A 343 -1.96 10.66 19.16
N ASP A 344 -0.65 10.44 19.06
CA ASP A 344 -0.08 9.49 18.12
C ASP A 344 -0.37 8.05 18.59
N ALA A 345 -0.77 7.17 17.67
CA ALA A 345 -0.83 5.73 17.93
C ALA A 345 0.56 5.18 18.25
N VAL A 346 1.57 5.68 17.52
CA VAL A 346 2.97 5.27 17.62
C VAL A 346 3.85 6.49 17.48
N LYS A 347 4.77 6.65 18.42
CA LYS A 347 5.86 7.63 18.31
C LYS A 347 7.19 6.94 18.56
N ILE A 348 8.05 6.90 17.55
CA ILE A 348 9.37 6.26 17.62
C ILE A 348 10.46 7.32 17.40
N THR A 349 11.38 7.40 18.34
CA THR A 349 12.53 8.30 18.28
C THR A 349 13.82 7.49 18.26
N ASP A 350 14.70 7.76 17.29
CA ASP A 350 16.07 7.22 17.22
C ASP A 350 16.21 5.68 17.16
N ASN A 351 15.16 4.95 16.77
CA ASN A 351 15.28 3.50 16.55
C ASN A 351 16.03 3.23 15.23
N PRO A 352 17.17 2.50 15.25
CA PRO A 352 17.98 2.33 14.05
C PRO A 352 17.27 1.63 12.90
N LYS A 353 16.31 0.73 13.19
CA LYS A 353 15.58 0.01 12.15
C LYS A 353 14.26 -0.57 12.66
N VAL A 354 13.16 -0.08 12.12
CA VAL A 354 11.80 -0.54 12.45
C VAL A 354 11.16 -1.20 11.24
N TYR A 355 10.49 -2.34 11.45
CA TYR A 355 9.71 -3.03 10.42
C TYR A 355 8.28 -3.29 10.91
N PHE A 356 7.28 -2.83 10.16
CA PHE A 356 5.85 -3.08 10.41
C PHE A 356 5.21 -3.91 9.30
N GLU A 357 4.33 -4.84 9.66
CA GLU A 357 3.58 -5.64 8.68
C GLU A 357 2.17 -5.99 9.15
N ASN A 358 1.19 -5.82 8.25
CA ASN A 358 -0.21 -6.19 8.45
C ASN A 358 -0.84 -5.53 9.70
N ILE A 359 -0.72 -4.20 9.82
CA ILE A 359 -1.22 -3.42 10.95
C ILE A 359 -2.11 -2.29 10.46
N ARG A 360 -3.20 -2.01 11.19
CA ARG A 360 -4.08 -0.87 10.94
C ARG A 360 -3.95 0.13 12.08
N PHE A 361 -3.25 1.22 11.83
CA PHE A 361 -3.13 2.33 12.75
C PHE A 361 -4.34 3.26 12.63
N THR A 362 -5.02 3.52 13.75
CA THR A 362 -6.24 4.33 13.80
C THR A 362 -6.00 5.77 14.26
N ASN A 363 -4.73 6.14 14.49
CA ASN A 363 -4.25 7.49 14.74
C ASN A 363 -2.87 7.65 14.12
N SER A 364 -2.28 8.84 14.25
CA SER A 364 -1.00 9.19 13.63
C SER A 364 0.13 8.24 14.03
N VAL A 365 0.96 7.86 13.05
CA VAL A 365 2.25 7.20 13.29
C VAL A 365 3.35 8.20 13.01
N LYS A 366 4.24 8.40 13.99
CA LYS A 366 5.31 9.39 13.91
C LYS A 366 6.67 8.76 14.17
N LEU A 367 7.56 8.90 13.19
CA LEU A 367 8.97 8.50 13.30
C LEU A 367 9.84 9.76 13.26
N THR A 368 10.72 9.92 14.24
CA THR A 368 11.61 11.10 14.36
C THR A 368 13.03 10.67 14.68
N VAL A 369 14.03 11.44 14.26
CA VAL A 369 15.44 11.18 14.62
C VAL A 369 16.15 12.40 15.18
N THR A 370 17.23 12.13 15.91
CA THR A 370 18.26 13.07 16.33
C THR A 370 19.63 12.76 15.71
N LYS A 371 19.79 11.58 15.10
CA LYS A 371 21.02 11.10 14.46
C LYS A 371 20.69 10.31 13.18
N SER A 372 21.67 10.19 12.30
CA SER A 372 21.55 9.43 11.05
C SER A 372 21.71 7.92 11.25
N GLY A 373 21.37 7.17 10.20
CA GLY A 373 21.46 5.71 10.11
C GLY A 373 20.16 4.97 10.41
N ASN A 374 19.04 5.68 10.50
CA ASN A 374 17.74 5.14 10.88
C ASN A 374 16.95 4.69 9.64
N LYS A 375 16.30 3.52 9.75
CA LYS A 375 15.55 2.92 8.64
C LYS A 375 14.14 2.52 9.05
N PHE A 376 13.19 2.71 8.13
CA PHE A 376 11.81 2.30 8.35
C PHE A 376 11.30 1.46 7.18
N TYR A 377 10.59 0.40 7.50
CA TYR A 377 10.02 -0.51 6.54
C TYR A 377 8.58 -0.82 6.93
N ALA A 378 7.66 -0.75 5.96
CA ALA A 378 6.26 -1.07 6.18
C ALA A 378 5.71 -1.92 5.03
N LYS A 379 4.96 -2.97 5.36
CA LYS A 379 4.28 -3.84 4.41
C LYS A 379 2.80 -3.98 4.79
N ASP A 380 1.88 -3.85 3.84
CA ASP A 380 0.45 -4.11 4.08
C ASP A 380 -0.12 -3.36 5.30
N CYS A 381 0.34 -2.13 5.53
CA CYS A 381 -0.04 -1.33 6.69
C CYS A 381 -1.06 -0.25 6.29
N TYR A 382 -2.02 0.02 7.18
CA TYR A 382 -3.00 1.09 7.03
C TYR A 382 -2.68 2.17 8.06
N PHE A 383 -2.34 3.37 7.61
CA PHE A 383 -2.19 4.56 8.42
C PHE A 383 -3.47 5.39 8.24
N SER A 384 -4.34 5.44 9.25
CA SER A 384 -5.66 6.03 9.10
C SER A 384 -6.01 7.04 10.18
N ILE A 385 -6.95 7.93 9.85
CA ILE A 385 -7.61 8.92 10.72
C ILE A 385 -6.70 10.08 11.15
N GLY A 386 -5.48 9.82 11.61
CA GLY A 386 -4.51 10.86 11.99
C GLY A 386 -5.14 11.97 12.83
N SER A 387 -5.75 11.62 13.97
CA SER A 387 -6.48 12.56 14.83
C SER A 387 -5.60 13.75 15.23
N GLY A 388 -5.79 14.90 14.56
CA GLY A 388 -4.98 16.10 14.79
C GLY A 388 -3.72 16.27 13.95
N GLY A 389 -3.43 15.39 13.01
CA GLY A 389 -2.22 15.48 12.19
C GLY A 389 -2.23 14.60 10.95
N ASN A 390 -1.03 14.23 10.51
CA ASN A 390 -0.80 13.34 9.38
C ASN A 390 -1.07 11.88 9.77
N ALA A 391 -1.44 11.02 8.82
CA ALA A 391 -1.59 9.59 9.09
C ALA A 391 -0.23 8.93 9.36
N LEU A 392 0.75 9.17 8.50
CA LEU A 392 2.16 8.80 8.70
C LEU A 392 3.04 10.04 8.55
N SER A 393 3.90 10.28 9.54
CA SER A 393 4.92 11.32 9.48
C SER A 393 6.30 10.74 9.77
N ILE A 394 7.22 10.91 8.82
CA ILE A 394 8.61 10.50 8.96
C ILE A 394 9.49 11.75 8.89
N GLU A 395 10.08 12.08 10.02
CA GLU A 395 10.97 13.23 10.19
C GLU A 395 12.42 12.73 10.32
N GLY A 396 13.14 12.73 9.21
CA GLY A 396 14.58 12.49 9.13
C GLY A 396 15.05 11.02 9.21
N TYR A 397 14.20 10.01 9.03
CA TYR A 397 14.72 8.65 8.82
C TYR A 397 15.40 8.56 7.46
N ASP A 398 16.66 8.13 7.42
CA ASP A 398 17.53 8.17 6.25
C ASP A 398 17.02 7.35 5.07
N TYR A 399 16.41 6.19 5.34
CA TYR A 399 15.99 5.26 4.29
C TYR A 399 14.70 4.52 4.66
N ASN A 400 13.68 4.69 3.84
CA ASN A 400 12.32 4.25 4.12
C ASN A 400 11.75 3.50 2.91
N VAL A 401 11.13 2.34 3.13
CA VAL A 401 10.42 1.62 2.08
C VAL A 401 9.04 1.20 2.57
N LEU A 402 8.02 1.59 1.84
CA LEU A 402 6.63 1.25 2.07
C LEU A 402 6.14 0.44 0.88
N GLN A 403 5.53 -0.72 1.14
CA GLN A 403 4.95 -1.57 0.11
C GLN A 403 3.51 -1.89 0.46
N SER A 404 2.60 -1.68 -0.49
CA SER A 404 1.17 -2.00 -0.34
C SER A 404 0.55 -1.35 0.91
N CYS A 405 1.01 -0.13 1.23
CA CYS A 405 0.54 0.63 2.39
C CYS A 405 -0.52 1.64 1.99
N VAL A 406 -1.47 1.90 2.89
CA VAL A 406 -2.57 2.85 2.67
C VAL A 406 -2.49 3.97 3.71
N ALA A 407 -2.50 5.23 3.29
CA ALA A 407 -2.68 6.39 4.17
C ALA A 407 -3.98 7.13 3.86
N LYS A 408 -4.89 7.22 4.84
CA LYS A 408 -6.22 7.78 4.58
C LYS A 408 -6.92 8.47 5.72
N HIS A 409 -7.85 9.35 5.35
CA HIS A 409 -8.69 10.10 6.27
C HIS A 409 -7.92 10.84 7.37
N ALA A 410 -6.65 11.20 7.13
CA ALA A 410 -5.90 12.01 8.07
C ALA A 410 -6.55 13.38 8.25
N THR A 411 -6.35 14.00 9.41
CA THR A 411 -6.74 15.40 9.61
C THR A 411 -5.94 16.31 8.66
N MET A 412 -4.66 15.98 8.46
CA MET A 412 -3.73 16.62 7.53
C MET A 412 -3.33 15.64 6.41
N ASP A 413 -2.05 15.40 6.16
CA ASP A 413 -1.55 14.56 5.05
C ASP A 413 -1.69 13.06 5.32
N GLY A 414 -1.76 12.27 4.26
CA GLY A 414 -1.61 10.82 4.31
C GLY A 414 -0.17 10.43 4.68
N PHE A 415 0.71 10.41 3.68
CA PHE A 415 2.14 10.18 3.83
C PHE A 415 2.91 11.51 3.81
N ASN A 416 3.62 11.83 4.89
CA ASN A 416 4.34 13.10 5.04
C ASN A 416 5.79 12.87 5.46
N TYR A 417 6.74 13.39 4.66
CA TYR A 417 8.17 13.22 4.87
C TYR A 417 8.87 14.57 4.99
N HIS A 418 9.64 14.74 6.07
CA HIS A 418 10.38 15.98 6.34
C HIS A 418 11.83 15.70 6.73
N ILE A 419 12.70 16.68 6.46
CA ILE A 419 14.04 16.70 7.06
C ILE A 419 13.93 16.84 8.58
N LYS A 420 14.85 16.22 9.31
CA LYS A 420 15.04 16.49 10.73
C LYS A 420 16.51 16.48 11.07
N ASN A 421 16.97 17.49 11.80
CA ASN A 421 18.36 17.57 12.26
C ASN A 421 19.39 17.40 11.13
N GLY A 422 19.08 17.94 9.94
CA GLY A 422 19.93 17.85 8.75
C GLY A 422 19.90 16.49 8.04
N ILE A 423 19.07 15.55 8.48
CA ILE A 423 18.98 14.21 7.91
C ILE A 423 17.84 14.17 6.91
N LEU A 424 18.21 13.97 5.65
CA LEU A 424 17.30 13.96 4.50
C LEU A 424 16.63 12.60 4.37
N PRO A 425 15.29 12.53 4.36
CA PRO A 425 14.60 11.27 4.13
C PRO A 425 14.76 10.82 2.68
N LYS A 426 15.10 9.54 2.50
CA LYS A 426 15.02 8.84 1.21
C LYS A 426 13.90 7.82 1.29
N VAL A 427 12.95 7.89 0.37
CA VAL A 427 11.70 7.13 0.48
C VAL A 427 11.43 6.37 -0.81
N ILE A 428 10.96 5.14 -0.66
CA ILE A 428 10.43 4.31 -1.73
C ILE A 428 9.00 3.93 -1.34
N GLU A 429 8.02 4.32 -2.13
CA GLU A 429 6.63 3.87 -2.05
C GLU A 429 6.34 2.92 -3.22
N ILE A 430 5.89 1.71 -2.92
CA ILE A 430 5.54 0.68 -3.91
C ILE A 430 4.07 0.30 -3.67
N ASP A 431 3.23 0.45 -4.69
CA ASP A 431 1.80 0.13 -4.65
C ASP A 431 1.08 0.74 -3.43
N CYS A 432 1.50 1.95 -3.03
CA CYS A 432 0.94 2.66 -1.90
C CYS A 432 -0.25 3.51 -2.32
N ILE A 433 -1.24 3.67 -1.42
CA ILE A 433 -2.45 4.42 -1.70
C ILE A 433 -2.63 5.55 -0.69
N GLY A 434 -2.74 6.80 -1.14
CA GLY A 434 -2.94 7.96 -0.29
C GLY A 434 -4.22 8.72 -0.63
N PHE A 435 -5.29 8.58 0.16
CA PHE A 435 -6.58 9.16 -0.21
C PHE A 435 -7.45 9.70 0.94
N ASP A 436 -8.40 10.56 0.57
CA ASP A 436 -9.37 11.17 1.50
C ASP A 436 -8.75 11.92 2.69
N ASN A 437 -7.49 12.34 2.59
CA ASN A 437 -6.82 13.10 3.64
C ASN A 437 -7.25 14.57 3.65
N GLY A 438 -6.93 15.31 4.70
CA GLY A 438 -7.29 16.72 4.86
C GLY A 438 -8.68 16.98 5.45
N ARG A 439 -9.10 16.21 6.45
CA ARG A 439 -10.42 16.40 7.11
C ARG A 439 -10.58 17.77 7.79
N ASN A 440 -9.50 18.52 8.00
CA ASN A 440 -9.56 19.89 8.54
C ASN A 440 -10.06 20.93 7.52
N GLY A 441 -10.30 20.54 6.25
CA GLY A 441 -10.81 21.42 5.20
C GLY A 441 -9.76 22.35 4.58
N ALA A 442 -8.47 22.16 4.87
CA ALA A 442 -7.40 22.97 4.27
C ALA A 442 -6.96 22.45 2.89
N ASP A 443 -6.68 23.38 1.98
CA ASP A 443 -6.27 23.14 0.58
C ASP A 443 -4.80 22.72 0.42
N GLN A 444 -4.21 22.14 1.45
CA GLN A 444 -2.77 21.84 1.48
C GLN A 444 -2.46 20.46 2.03
N ASN A 445 -3.47 19.61 2.19
CA ASN A 445 -3.29 18.28 2.78
C ASN A 445 -3.28 17.19 1.71
N ASN A 446 -2.21 16.42 1.65
CA ASN A 446 -1.87 15.62 0.47
C ASN A 446 -2.05 14.11 0.70
N GLY A 447 -2.06 13.34 -0.38
CA GLY A 447 -1.99 11.88 -0.31
C GLY A 447 -0.57 11.42 0.04
N SER A 448 0.43 11.97 -0.66
CA SER A 448 1.86 11.81 -0.34
C SER A 448 2.60 13.12 -0.60
N THR A 449 3.48 13.52 0.34
CA THR A 449 4.28 14.74 0.23
C THR A 449 5.74 14.57 0.68
N MET A 450 6.67 15.08 -0.13
CA MET A 450 8.08 15.21 0.23
C MET A 450 8.48 16.68 0.41
N HIS A 451 9.20 16.94 1.50
CA HIS A 451 9.69 18.27 1.85
C HIS A 451 11.21 18.34 2.00
N ASP A 452 11.69 19.57 2.05
CA ASP A 452 13.00 19.98 2.57
C ASP A 452 14.22 19.27 1.97
N GLY A 453 14.25 19.08 0.65
CA GLY A 453 15.39 18.48 -0.03
C GLY A 453 15.38 16.95 -0.06
N GLY A 454 14.35 16.34 0.52
CA GLY A 454 14.21 14.89 0.56
C GLY A 454 14.05 14.27 -0.83
N GLN A 455 14.20 12.95 -0.88
CA GLN A 455 14.21 12.20 -2.13
C GLN A 455 13.14 11.12 -2.06
N ILE A 456 12.31 10.99 -3.09
CA ILE A 456 11.27 9.97 -3.14
C ILE A 456 11.11 9.33 -4.50
N ILE A 457 10.85 8.02 -4.52
CA ILE A 457 10.35 7.29 -5.68
C ILE A 457 9.02 6.63 -5.34
N ARG A 458 8.00 6.86 -6.16
CA ARG A 458 6.65 6.29 -6.04
C ARG A 458 6.39 5.41 -7.24
N ILE A 459 6.02 4.16 -7.01
CA ILE A 459 5.91 3.13 -8.05
C ILE A 459 4.55 2.47 -7.94
N GLY A 460 3.73 2.54 -8.99
CA GLY A 460 2.40 1.90 -9.02
C GLY A 460 1.39 2.42 -8.00
N GLY A 461 1.67 3.56 -7.35
CA GLY A 461 0.83 4.12 -6.30
C GLY A 461 -0.41 4.85 -6.81
N GLU A 462 -1.41 4.99 -5.95
CA GLU A 462 -2.65 5.71 -6.24
C GLU A 462 -2.93 6.80 -5.20
N TYR A 463 -3.18 8.04 -5.63
CA TYR A 463 -3.42 9.16 -4.71
C TYR A 463 -4.60 9.99 -5.15
N HIS A 464 -5.66 10.05 -4.33
CA HIS A 464 -6.89 10.70 -4.76
C HIS A 464 -7.74 11.30 -3.65
N ASN A 465 -8.67 12.19 -4.03
CA ASN A 465 -9.63 12.80 -3.12
C ASN A 465 -8.98 13.47 -1.89
N ASN A 466 -7.76 14.00 -1.98
CA ASN A 466 -7.11 14.66 -0.86
C ASN A 466 -7.54 16.13 -0.77
N GLY A 467 -7.47 16.73 0.42
CA GLY A 467 -7.88 18.12 0.66
C GLY A 467 -7.03 19.16 -0.07
N GLY A 468 -5.77 18.84 -0.39
CA GLY A 468 -4.87 19.60 -1.25
C GLY A 468 -4.47 18.79 -2.49
N PRO A 469 -3.33 19.12 -3.12
CA PRO A 469 -2.81 18.30 -4.21
C PRO A 469 -2.66 16.84 -3.79
N ASN A 470 -2.94 15.90 -4.67
CA ASN A 470 -2.85 14.48 -4.31
C ASN A 470 -1.40 14.03 -4.09
N VAL A 471 -0.50 14.42 -5.00
CA VAL A 471 0.94 14.26 -4.85
C VAL A 471 1.58 15.63 -4.95
N ILE A 472 2.36 16.00 -3.93
CA ILE A 472 3.11 17.25 -3.94
C ILE A 472 4.54 17.02 -3.47
N ASP A 473 5.51 17.66 -4.11
CA ASP A 473 6.89 17.66 -3.64
C ASP A 473 7.43 19.09 -3.71
N VAL A 474 7.97 19.59 -2.59
CA VAL A 474 8.31 21.01 -2.39
C VAL A 474 9.67 21.19 -1.73
N ASN A 475 10.15 22.44 -1.67
CA ASN A 475 11.44 22.86 -1.12
C ASN A 475 12.62 22.60 -2.05
N GLU A 476 13.67 23.40 -1.86
CA GLU A 476 14.89 23.31 -2.64
C GLU A 476 15.59 21.96 -2.47
N GLY A 477 16.02 21.38 -3.58
CA GLY A 477 16.75 20.11 -3.59
C GLY A 477 15.85 18.88 -3.55
N THR A 478 14.53 19.03 -3.40
CA THR A 478 13.60 17.90 -3.40
C THR A 478 13.54 17.28 -4.78
N VAL A 479 13.70 15.96 -4.86
CA VAL A 479 13.58 15.21 -6.12
C VAL A 479 12.58 14.07 -5.93
N SER A 480 11.57 14.02 -6.79
CA SER A 480 10.61 12.94 -6.83
C SER A 480 10.55 12.26 -8.18
N VAL A 481 10.46 10.93 -8.17
CA VAL A 481 10.29 10.10 -9.36
C VAL A 481 9.02 9.29 -9.20
N ASN A 482 8.02 9.54 -10.04
CA ASN A 482 6.72 8.89 -10.00
C ASN A 482 6.60 8.01 -11.24
N ILE A 483 6.42 6.70 -11.05
CA ILE A 483 6.44 5.69 -12.11
C ILE A 483 5.15 4.89 -12.05
N GLY A 484 4.30 4.97 -13.07
CA GLY A 484 2.99 4.29 -13.06
C GLY A 484 2.04 4.82 -11.99
N VAL A 485 2.25 6.04 -11.51
CA VAL A 485 1.41 6.62 -10.46
C VAL A 485 0.12 7.16 -11.05
N HIS A 486 -1.00 6.80 -10.43
CA HIS A 486 -2.32 7.35 -10.75
C HIS A 486 -2.73 8.38 -9.70
N SER A 487 -2.94 9.63 -10.11
CA SER A 487 -3.28 10.71 -9.20
C SER A 487 -4.52 11.48 -9.66
N HIS A 488 -5.57 11.58 -8.84
CA HIS A 488 -6.86 12.07 -9.33
C HIS A 488 -7.83 12.68 -8.30
N GLY A 489 -8.74 13.53 -8.77
CA GLY A 489 -9.88 13.99 -7.97
C GLY A 489 -9.53 14.81 -6.71
N SER A 490 -8.54 15.70 -6.76
CA SER A 490 -8.26 16.58 -5.61
C SER A 490 -9.53 17.32 -5.14
N ARG A 491 -9.76 17.36 -3.82
CA ARG A 491 -10.89 18.05 -3.17
C ARG A 491 -10.61 19.50 -2.78
N ALA A 492 -9.40 19.99 -3.01
CA ALA A 492 -9.06 21.39 -2.77
C ALA A 492 -10.05 22.33 -3.46
N THR A 493 -10.15 23.58 -3.00
CA THR A 493 -11.02 24.59 -3.62
C THR A 493 -10.83 24.64 -5.14
N LYS A 494 -11.94 24.57 -5.87
CA LYS A 494 -11.97 24.60 -7.33
C LYS A 494 -11.30 25.87 -7.89
N GLY A 495 -10.59 25.73 -9.00
CA GLY A 495 -9.84 26.78 -9.68
C GLY A 495 -8.52 27.19 -8.99
N THR A 496 -8.17 26.57 -7.86
CA THR A 496 -6.90 26.86 -7.18
C THR A 496 -5.80 25.93 -7.66
N ILE A 497 -4.55 26.40 -7.60
CA ILE A 497 -3.36 25.57 -7.88
C ILE A 497 -3.16 24.41 -6.88
N SER A 498 -3.96 24.39 -5.81
CA SER A 498 -4.01 23.27 -4.89
C SER A 498 -4.94 22.16 -5.38
N ASN A 499 -5.89 22.46 -6.28
CA ASN A 499 -6.70 21.44 -6.92
C ASN A 499 -5.91 20.77 -8.06
N ALA A 500 -4.91 19.98 -7.69
CA ALA A 500 -3.97 19.38 -8.62
C ALA A 500 -3.72 17.90 -8.34
N SER A 501 -3.55 17.11 -9.40
CA SER A 501 -3.10 15.72 -9.28
C SER A 501 -1.62 15.66 -8.88
N PHE A 502 -0.76 16.35 -9.62
CA PHE A 502 0.66 16.46 -9.31
C PHE A 502 1.04 17.93 -9.14
N LYS A 503 1.75 18.26 -8.06
CA LYS A 503 2.27 19.61 -7.85
C LYS A 503 3.74 19.57 -7.48
N ASN A 504 4.55 20.30 -8.22
CA ASN A 504 5.98 20.43 -7.99
C ASN A 504 6.33 21.87 -7.64
N GLY A 505 6.92 22.06 -6.47
CA GLY A 505 7.42 23.35 -6.02
C GLY A 505 6.37 24.22 -5.33
N ASN A 506 6.88 25.02 -4.39
CA ASN A 506 6.15 26.07 -3.67
C ASN A 506 7.16 27.08 -3.09
N LEU A 507 8.30 26.55 -2.60
CA LEU A 507 9.52 27.25 -2.21
C LEU A 507 10.72 26.45 -2.77
N GLY A 508 11.77 27.07 -3.34
CA GLY A 508 12.98 26.43 -3.84
C GLY A 508 12.93 25.70 -5.20
N LEU A 509 14.10 25.19 -5.61
CA LEU A 509 14.33 24.40 -6.84
C LEU A 509 14.02 22.91 -6.60
N SER A 510 12.79 22.46 -6.85
CA SER A 510 12.43 21.03 -6.79
C SER A 510 12.30 20.40 -8.19
N LYS A 511 12.47 19.08 -8.25
CA LYS A 511 12.38 18.30 -9.48
C LYS A 511 11.37 17.17 -9.34
N MET A 512 10.52 17.01 -10.33
CA MET A 512 9.52 15.94 -10.39
C MET A 512 9.61 15.23 -11.74
N TYR A 513 9.73 13.91 -11.72
CA TYR A 513 9.66 13.06 -12.90
C TYR A 513 8.33 12.31 -12.87
N LEU A 514 7.58 12.39 -13.96
CA LEU A 514 6.33 11.68 -14.18
C LEU A 514 6.56 10.71 -15.35
N ILE A 515 6.61 9.42 -15.05
CA ILE A 515 6.90 8.36 -16.02
C ILE A 515 5.73 7.39 -15.99
N ASN A 516 5.04 7.18 -17.12
CA ASN A 516 3.84 6.33 -17.16
C ASN A 516 2.74 6.76 -16.17
N CYS A 517 2.70 8.03 -15.78
CA CYS A 517 1.71 8.51 -14.83
C CYS A 517 0.36 8.78 -15.50
N VAL A 518 -0.71 8.69 -14.71
CA VAL A 518 -2.07 9.02 -15.13
C VAL A 518 -2.65 10.08 -14.20
N SER A 519 -3.35 11.06 -14.76
CA SER A 519 -4.14 12.01 -13.98
C SER A 519 -5.50 12.32 -14.58
N ASN A 520 -6.49 12.50 -13.70
CA ASN A 520 -7.86 12.88 -14.05
C ASN A 520 -8.58 13.52 -12.84
N GLY A 521 -9.75 14.14 -13.04
CA GLY A 521 -10.67 14.56 -11.98
C GLY A 521 -10.25 15.78 -11.12
N SER A 522 -8.95 16.13 -11.10
CA SER A 522 -8.46 17.39 -10.53
C SER A 522 -8.57 18.51 -11.57
N ASP A 523 -8.63 19.76 -11.12
CA ASP A 523 -8.69 20.91 -12.04
C ASP A 523 -7.38 21.07 -12.80
N TYR A 524 -6.25 20.73 -12.19
CA TYR A 524 -4.95 20.71 -12.85
C TYR A 524 -4.33 19.31 -12.80
N SER A 525 -3.87 18.80 -13.94
CA SER A 525 -3.08 17.56 -13.96
C SER A 525 -1.71 17.77 -13.32
N VAL A 526 -1.02 18.83 -13.73
CA VAL A 526 0.31 19.18 -13.23
C VAL A 526 0.38 20.68 -12.95
N VAL A 527 0.85 21.03 -11.76
CA VAL A 527 1.23 22.40 -11.39
C VAL A 527 2.71 22.44 -11.11
N THR A 528 3.44 23.36 -11.75
CA THR A 528 4.87 23.59 -11.47
C THR A 528 5.08 25.05 -11.07
N ALA A 529 5.74 25.29 -9.93
CA ALA A 529 6.06 26.64 -9.48
C ALA A 529 7.10 27.29 -10.39
N THR A 530 6.64 28.12 -11.33
CA THR A 530 7.48 28.75 -12.37
C THR A 530 8.41 29.84 -11.84
N SER A 531 8.05 30.51 -10.74
CA SER A 531 8.83 31.62 -10.17
C SER A 531 10.17 31.20 -9.55
N GLN A 532 10.46 29.90 -9.46
CA GLN A 532 11.59 29.38 -8.70
C GLN A 532 12.37 28.28 -9.44
N ASN A 533 12.26 28.23 -10.78
CA ASN A 533 12.92 27.24 -11.66
C ASN A 533 12.74 25.77 -11.22
N SER A 534 11.61 25.41 -10.61
CA SER A 534 11.25 24.00 -10.43
C SER A 534 11.05 23.34 -11.79
N VAL A 535 11.47 22.08 -11.92
CA VAL A 535 11.43 21.35 -13.20
C VAL A 535 10.57 20.11 -13.08
N THR A 536 9.58 20.00 -13.96
CA THR A 536 8.78 18.78 -14.10
C THR A 536 9.07 18.15 -15.45
N THR A 537 9.52 16.90 -15.45
CA THR A 537 9.79 16.10 -16.66
C THR A 537 8.70 15.06 -16.81
N ILE A 538 8.12 14.96 -18.01
CA ILE A 538 6.99 14.07 -18.30
C ILE A 538 7.43 13.11 -19.40
N GLU A 539 7.28 11.80 -19.15
CA GLU A 539 7.60 10.73 -20.08
C GLU A 539 6.44 9.72 -20.12
N ASN A 540 5.96 9.41 -21.32
CA ASN A 540 4.90 8.43 -21.58
C ASN A 540 3.70 8.47 -20.59
N SER A 541 3.30 9.67 -20.17
CA SER A 541 2.24 9.86 -19.17
C SER A 541 0.96 10.38 -19.80
N LEU A 542 -0.18 9.87 -19.36
CA LEU A 542 -1.51 10.33 -19.76
C LEU A 542 -2.02 11.36 -18.76
N LEU A 543 -1.72 12.62 -19.03
CA LEU A 543 -2.12 13.73 -18.16
C LEU A 543 -3.31 14.45 -18.81
N LEU A 544 -4.51 14.26 -18.25
CA LEU A 544 -5.70 14.90 -18.80
C LEU A 544 -5.68 16.39 -18.48
N GLU A 545 -5.59 17.22 -19.52
CA GLU A 545 -5.72 18.67 -19.36
C GLU A 545 -7.04 19.03 -18.65
N PRO A 546 -7.07 20.14 -17.89
CA PRO A 546 -8.27 20.64 -17.24
C PRO A 546 -9.45 20.62 -18.21
N GLN A 547 -10.60 20.10 -17.80
CA GLN A 547 -11.84 20.49 -18.45
C GLN A 547 -12.11 21.94 -18.04
N GLY A 548 -11.54 22.88 -18.77
CA GLY A 548 -11.94 24.28 -18.66
C GLY A 548 -13.45 24.34 -18.87
N GLU A 549 -14.16 24.99 -17.95
CA GLU A 549 -15.58 25.25 -18.11
C GLU A 549 -15.82 25.89 -19.48
N ALA A 550 -16.71 25.28 -20.27
CA ALA A 550 -17.21 25.82 -21.54
C ALA A 550 -18.22 26.93 -21.29
#